data_AF-A0A9W6FWY1-F1
#
_entry.id   AF-A0A9W6FWY1-F1
#
_cell.length_a   1.000
_cell.length_b   1.000
_cell.length_c   1.000
_cell.angle_alpha   90.00
_cell.angle_beta   90.00
_cell.angle_gamma   90.00
#
_symmetry.space_group_name_H-M   'P 1'
#
loop_
_entity.id
_entity.type
_entity.pdbx_description
1 polymer ?
#
loop_
_entity_poly.entity_id
_entity_poly.type
_entity_poly.pdbx_seq_one_letter_code
_entity_poly.pdbx_strand_id
1 'polypeptide(L)'
;MGENDSSGNDLKEIMIMSDFQPQIIAFCCTNCVSAAANVADGMKKTLPDNVRLIQVPCTGRIEVLHLLKPFEEGADGVYVAGCQEDSCRFISGITKATKRVDHVKRILDALDIEPERIGVFNLSAAQGQKFVDVAYEMTERVKKLGPVTAKVKL
;
A
#
# COMPACT_ATOMS: atom_id res chain seq x y z
N MET A 1 5.63 50.04 -14.58
CA MET A 1 5.28 49.20 -13.41
C MET A 1 4.52 48.00 -13.94
N GLY A 2 5.15 46.83 -13.97
CA GLY A 2 4.48 45.57 -14.27
C GLY A 2 4.22 44.85 -12.95
N GLU A 3 2.95 44.68 -12.60
CA GLU A 3 2.52 43.83 -11.49
C GLU A 3 2.60 42.37 -11.98
N ASN A 4 3.49 41.59 -11.38
CA ASN A 4 3.63 40.16 -11.67
C ASN A 4 2.70 39.37 -10.73
N ASP A 5 1.60 38.94 -11.31
CA ASP A 5 0.58 38.09 -10.69
C ASP A 5 1.17 36.72 -10.30
N SER A 6 1.42 36.54 -9.01
CA SER A 6 2.04 35.33 -8.43
C SER A 6 1.01 34.32 -7.89
N SER A 7 -0.28 34.52 -8.15
CA SER A 7 -1.37 33.85 -7.42
C SER A 7 -1.99 32.64 -8.14
N GLY A 8 -1.38 32.18 -9.24
CA GLY A 8 -1.95 31.18 -10.14
C GLY A 8 -1.58 29.71 -9.87
N ASN A 9 -0.55 29.45 -9.06
CA ASN A 9 -0.04 28.09 -8.83
C ASN A 9 -0.68 27.41 -7.60
N ASP A 10 -0.92 28.17 -6.53
CA ASP A 10 -1.46 27.66 -5.27
C ASP A 10 -2.88 27.07 -5.42
N LEU A 11 -3.73 27.67 -6.25
CA LEU A 11 -5.11 27.21 -6.44
C LEU A 11 -5.21 25.89 -7.21
N LYS A 12 -4.25 25.57 -8.08
CA LYS A 12 -4.20 24.27 -8.77
C LYS A 12 -3.76 23.16 -7.82
N GLU A 13 -2.80 23.45 -6.95
CA GLU A 13 -2.27 22.49 -5.97
C GLU A 13 -3.32 22.11 -4.92
N ILE A 14 -4.11 23.08 -4.46
CA ILE A 14 -5.22 22.87 -3.52
C ILE A 14 -6.37 22.06 -4.15
N MET A 15 -6.67 22.26 -5.44
CA MET A 15 -7.75 21.56 -6.13
C MET A 15 -7.39 20.09 -6.42
N ILE A 16 -6.12 19.79 -6.69
CA ILE A 16 -5.63 18.41 -6.89
C ILE A 16 -5.76 17.57 -5.60
N MET A 17 -5.61 18.19 -4.41
CA MET A 17 -5.73 17.48 -3.13
C MET A 17 -7.15 17.00 -2.79
N SER A 18 -8.20 17.64 -3.34
CA SER A 18 -9.59 17.30 -2.99
C SER A 18 -10.16 16.12 -3.79
N ASP A 19 -9.63 15.84 -4.99
CA ASP A 19 -10.06 14.75 -5.87
C ASP A 19 -9.02 13.63 -6.04
N PHE A 20 -7.87 13.70 -5.35
CA PHE A 20 -6.84 12.67 -5.46
C PHE A 20 -7.31 11.33 -4.87
N GLN A 21 -7.40 10.32 -5.74
CA GLN A 21 -7.73 8.94 -5.38
C GLN A 21 -6.50 8.03 -5.59
N PRO A 22 -5.77 7.68 -4.51
CA PRO A 22 -4.49 7.01 -4.62
C PRO A 22 -4.63 5.58 -5.13
N GLN A 23 -3.80 5.17 -6.09
CA GLN A 23 -3.77 3.79 -6.58
C GLN A 23 -2.94 2.92 -5.66
N ILE A 24 -3.55 1.91 -5.04
CA ILE A 24 -2.90 1.07 -4.03
C ILE A 24 -2.86 -0.38 -4.47
N ILE A 25 -1.67 -0.98 -4.42
CA ILE A 25 -1.47 -2.41 -4.69
C ILE A 25 -1.23 -3.17 -3.40
N ALA A 26 -2.00 -4.23 -3.17
CA ALA A 26 -1.98 -5.02 -1.96
C ALA A 26 -1.59 -6.47 -2.23
N PHE A 27 -0.41 -6.89 -1.78
CA PHE A 27 -0.01 -8.30 -1.86
C PHE A 27 -0.53 -9.08 -0.66
N CYS A 28 -1.36 -10.09 -0.93
CA CYS A 28 -2.11 -10.79 0.11
C CYS A 28 -1.80 -12.29 0.10
N CYS A 29 -1.48 -12.85 1.27
CA CYS A 29 -1.35 -14.31 1.42
C CYS A 29 -2.71 -15.01 1.26
N THR A 30 -2.86 -15.89 0.26
CA THR A 30 -4.11 -16.64 0.02
C THR A 30 -4.56 -17.43 1.26
N ASN A 31 -3.64 -17.99 2.04
CA ASN A 31 -4.03 -18.83 3.19
C ASN A 31 -4.66 -18.05 4.36
N CYS A 32 -4.18 -16.84 4.65
CA CYS A 32 -4.65 -16.07 5.81
C CYS A 32 -5.66 -14.99 5.38
N VAL A 33 -5.42 -14.34 4.24
CA VAL A 33 -6.23 -13.22 3.79
C VAL A 33 -7.52 -13.68 3.14
N SER A 34 -7.56 -14.81 2.42
CA SER A 34 -8.83 -15.28 1.84
C SER A 34 -9.87 -15.62 2.91
N ALA A 35 -9.44 -16.17 4.05
CA ALA A 35 -10.33 -16.40 5.18
C ALA A 35 -10.82 -15.07 5.80
N ALA A 36 -9.92 -14.11 6.02
CA ALA A 36 -10.28 -12.80 6.55
C ALA A 36 -11.21 -12.03 5.58
N ALA A 37 -10.99 -12.13 4.28
CA ALA A 37 -11.84 -11.54 3.25
C ALA A 37 -13.24 -12.16 3.25
N ASN A 38 -13.36 -13.49 3.40
CA ASN A 38 -14.66 -14.15 3.53
C ASN A 38 -15.42 -13.70 4.80
N VAL A 39 -14.71 -13.48 5.91
CA VAL A 39 -15.30 -12.93 7.13
C VAL A 39 -15.78 -11.50 6.90
N ALA A 40 -14.98 -10.66 6.24
CA ALA A 40 -15.35 -9.30 5.90
C ALA A 40 -16.59 -9.23 4.99
N ASP A 41 -16.68 -10.14 4.01
CA ASP A 41 -17.84 -10.26 3.13
C ASP A 41 -19.11 -10.69 3.89
N GLY A 42 -18.99 -11.64 4.81
CA GLY A 42 -20.07 -12.01 5.73
C GLY A 42 -20.54 -10.85 6.63
N MET A 43 -19.66 -9.91 6.92
CA MET A 43 -19.96 -8.67 7.65
C MET A 43 -20.48 -7.53 6.74
N LYS A 44 -20.61 -7.77 5.44
CA LYS A 44 -20.95 -6.77 4.41
C LYS A 44 -20.01 -5.57 4.42
N LYS A 45 -18.72 -5.80 4.69
CA LYS A 45 -17.68 -4.77 4.67
C LYS A 45 -16.97 -4.80 3.31
N THR A 46 -16.86 -3.65 2.68
CA THR A 46 -16.20 -3.49 1.38
C THR A 46 -14.83 -2.86 1.56
N LEU A 47 -13.91 -3.20 0.67
CA LEU A 47 -12.63 -2.52 0.55
C LEU A 47 -12.81 -1.18 -0.19
N PRO A 48 -11.87 -0.23 -0.04
CA PRO A 48 -11.83 0.95 -0.90
C PRO A 48 -11.63 0.57 -2.37
N ASP A 49 -12.37 1.22 -3.29
CA ASP A 49 -12.33 0.92 -4.74
C ASP A 49 -10.95 1.14 -5.38
N ASN A 50 -10.12 1.94 -4.73
CA ASN A 50 -8.78 2.30 -5.15
C ASN A 50 -7.69 1.31 -4.70
N VAL A 51 -8.08 0.22 -4.03
CA VAL A 51 -7.19 -0.85 -3.57
C VAL A 51 -7.34 -2.08 -4.48
N ARG A 52 -6.26 -2.48 -5.14
CA ARG A 52 -6.21 -3.71 -5.95
C ARG A 52 -5.46 -4.80 -5.22
N LEU A 53 -6.13 -5.94 -5.02
CA LEU A 53 -5.54 -7.10 -4.35
C LEU A 53 -4.81 -8.00 -5.35
N ILE A 54 -3.57 -8.37 -5.02
CA ILE A 54 -2.79 -9.40 -5.70
C ILE A 54 -2.61 -10.56 -4.72
N GLN A 55 -3.23 -11.69 -5.02
CA GLN A 55 -3.11 -12.88 -4.18
C GLN A 55 -1.81 -13.63 -4.50
N VAL A 56 -1.06 -13.97 -3.46
CA VAL A 56 0.12 -14.82 -3.52
C VAL A 56 -0.06 -16.01 -2.58
N PRO A 57 0.45 -17.21 -2.93
CA PRO A 57 0.33 -18.38 -2.04
C PRO A 57 0.91 -18.15 -0.64
N CYS A 58 1.93 -17.30 -0.54
CA CYS A 58 2.56 -16.89 0.71
C CYS A 58 3.31 -15.57 0.50
N THR A 59 3.32 -14.70 1.51
CA THR A 59 4.13 -13.46 1.51
C THR A 59 5.63 -13.73 1.36
N GLY A 60 6.09 -14.92 1.75
CA GLY A 60 7.49 -15.33 1.57
C GLY A 60 7.94 -15.44 0.10
N ARG A 61 7.00 -15.49 -0.87
CA ARG A 61 7.30 -15.48 -2.31
C ARG A 61 7.50 -14.07 -2.89
N ILE A 62 7.13 -13.03 -2.14
CA ILE A 62 7.25 -11.65 -2.59
C ILE A 62 8.72 -11.26 -2.54
N GLU A 63 9.33 -11.02 -3.68
CA GLU A 63 10.68 -10.42 -3.79
C GLU A 63 10.61 -8.90 -3.90
N VAL A 64 11.75 -8.22 -3.67
CA VAL A 64 11.89 -6.75 -3.75
C VAL A 64 11.37 -6.19 -5.08
N LEU A 65 11.63 -6.86 -6.21
CA LEU A 65 11.13 -6.43 -7.52
C LEU A 65 9.60 -6.40 -7.62
N HIS A 66 8.90 -7.32 -6.94
CA HIS A 66 7.43 -7.30 -6.92
C HIS A 66 6.89 -6.09 -6.15
N LEU A 67 7.63 -5.60 -5.17
CA LEU A 67 7.25 -4.43 -4.38
C LEU A 67 7.57 -3.11 -5.09
N LEU A 68 8.64 -3.09 -5.89
CA LEU A 68 9.04 -1.92 -6.66
C LEU A 68 8.25 -1.75 -7.96
N LYS A 69 7.85 -2.86 -8.61
CA LYS A 69 7.15 -2.81 -9.90
C LYS A 69 5.87 -1.97 -9.88
N PRO A 70 5.00 -2.05 -8.85
CA PRO A 70 3.85 -1.16 -8.74
C PRO A 70 4.20 0.33 -8.76
N PHE A 71 5.27 0.74 -8.07
CA PHE A 71 5.70 2.14 -8.05
C PHE A 71 6.19 2.59 -9.44
N GLU A 72 6.87 1.71 -10.18
CA GLU A 72 7.27 1.95 -11.57
C GLU A 72 6.05 2.11 -12.49
N GLU A 73 4.96 1.37 -12.23
CA GLU A 73 3.69 1.44 -12.97
C GLU A 73 2.77 2.59 -12.52
N GLY A 74 3.20 3.39 -11.54
CA GLY A 74 2.46 4.57 -11.07
C GLY A 74 1.52 4.31 -9.90
N ALA A 75 1.73 3.26 -9.11
CA ALA A 75 1.04 3.08 -7.84
C ALA A 75 1.53 4.11 -6.81
N ASP A 76 0.59 4.71 -6.07
CA ASP A 76 0.87 5.69 -5.03
C ASP A 76 1.23 5.04 -3.68
N GLY A 77 0.87 3.76 -3.51
CA GLY A 77 1.19 2.98 -2.34
C GLY A 77 1.13 1.47 -2.55
N VAL A 78 1.91 0.75 -1.75
CA VAL A 78 1.99 -0.71 -1.79
C VAL A 78 1.91 -1.25 -0.37
N TYR A 79 1.17 -2.32 -0.12
CA TYR A 79 1.27 -3.01 1.16
C TYR A 79 1.25 -4.52 1.03
N VAL A 80 1.83 -5.18 2.03
CA VAL A 80 1.84 -6.64 2.14
C VAL A 80 0.98 -7.04 3.33
N ALA A 81 -0.08 -7.80 3.07
CA ALA A 81 -0.94 -8.39 4.08
C ALA A 81 -0.64 -9.89 4.22
N GLY A 82 -0.25 -10.32 5.41
CA GLY A 82 0.12 -11.71 5.67
C GLY A 82 -0.28 -12.19 7.05
N CYS A 83 0.01 -13.46 7.32
CA CYS A 83 -0.24 -14.09 8.62
C CYS A 83 0.53 -13.36 9.73
N GLN A 84 0.11 -13.52 10.98
CA GLN A 84 0.93 -13.09 12.11
C GLN A 84 2.23 -13.91 12.16
N GLU A 85 3.28 -13.34 12.77
CA GLU A 85 4.61 -13.97 12.76
C GLU A 85 4.61 -15.34 13.45
N ASP A 86 3.90 -15.44 14.56
CA ASP A 86 3.69 -16.63 15.38
C ASP A 86 2.80 -17.69 14.71
N SER A 87 1.91 -17.29 13.80
CA SER A 87 0.97 -18.17 13.10
C SER A 87 1.33 -18.40 11.62
N CYS A 88 2.54 -18.03 11.20
CA CYS A 88 2.96 -18.21 9.82
C CYS A 88 3.08 -19.70 9.47
N ARG A 89 2.21 -20.19 8.58
CA ARG A 89 2.24 -21.59 8.11
C ARG A 89 3.59 -22.02 7.53
N PHE A 90 4.32 -21.07 6.95
CA PHE A 90 5.64 -21.30 6.34
C PHE A 90 6.78 -20.75 7.20
N ILE A 91 6.53 -20.55 8.50
CA ILE A 91 7.47 -20.18 9.58
C ILE A 91 8.04 -18.76 9.45
N SER A 92 8.53 -18.38 8.27
CA SER A 92 9.30 -17.14 8.07
C SER A 92 8.79 -16.27 6.93
N GLY A 93 7.65 -16.60 6.33
CA GLY A 93 7.15 -15.91 5.14
C GLY A 93 6.94 -14.41 5.36
N ILE A 94 6.21 -14.07 6.43
CA ILE A 94 5.93 -12.67 6.78
C ILE A 94 7.18 -11.93 7.29
N THR A 95 8.04 -12.59 8.04
CA THR A 95 9.31 -12.02 8.50
C THR A 95 10.24 -11.69 7.34
N LYS A 96 10.31 -12.56 6.32
CA LYS A 96 11.05 -12.29 5.07
C LYS A 96 10.46 -11.12 4.31
N ALA A 97 9.13 -11.06 4.18
CA ALA A 97 8.45 -9.95 3.53
C ALA A 97 8.70 -8.62 4.25
N THR A 98 8.70 -8.61 5.59
CA THR A 98 9.02 -7.42 6.40
C THR A 98 10.42 -6.90 6.11
N LYS A 99 11.44 -7.78 6.13
CA LYS A 99 12.81 -7.39 5.77
C LYS A 99 12.92 -6.84 4.34
N ARG A 100 12.15 -7.38 3.40
CA ARG A 100 12.12 -6.91 2.01
C ARG A 100 11.42 -5.56 1.89
N VAL A 101 10.33 -5.34 2.60
CA VAL A 101 9.67 -4.03 2.68
C VAL A 101 10.59 -2.99 3.30
N ASP A 102 11.29 -3.31 4.38
CA ASP A 102 12.27 -2.39 5.00
C ASP A 102 13.42 -2.05 4.04
N HIS A 103 13.83 -3.01 3.21
CA HIS A 103 14.81 -2.76 2.15
C HIS A 103 14.25 -1.83 1.07
N VAL A 104 13.01 -2.05 0.62
CA VAL A 104 12.34 -1.19 -0.37
C VAL A 104 12.14 0.22 0.18
N LYS A 105 11.81 0.40 1.46
CA LYS A 105 11.71 1.72 2.09
C LYS A 105 12.99 2.52 1.93
N ARG A 106 14.15 1.90 2.10
CA ARG A 106 15.46 2.56 1.91
C ARG A 106 15.71 2.91 0.45
N ILE A 107 15.23 2.10 -0.49
CA ILE A 107 15.31 2.40 -1.92
C ILE A 107 14.42 3.59 -2.25
N LEU A 108 13.18 3.62 -1.75
CA LEU A 108 12.25 4.73 -1.96
C LEU A 108 12.80 6.03 -1.38
N ASP A 109 13.33 6.00 -0.16
CA ASP A 109 13.97 7.15 0.49
C ASP A 109 15.15 7.70 -0.34
N ALA A 110 15.98 6.81 -0.91
CA ALA A 110 17.07 7.20 -1.81
C ALA A 110 16.61 7.76 -3.18
N LEU A 111 15.33 7.58 -3.52
CA LEU A 111 14.69 8.11 -4.73
C LEU A 111 13.81 9.33 -4.43
N ASP A 112 13.90 9.92 -3.24
CA ASP A 112 13.05 11.01 -2.75
C ASP A 112 11.55 10.66 -2.77
N ILE A 113 11.21 9.40 -2.47
CA ILE A 113 9.84 8.90 -2.34
C ILE A 113 9.59 8.51 -0.90
N GLU A 114 8.45 8.93 -0.35
CA GLU A 114 8.14 8.72 1.05
C GLU A 114 8.05 7.23 1.40
N PRO A 115 8.88 6.72 2.34
CA PRO A 115 8.90 5.30 2.72
C PRO A 115 7.58 4.83 3.37
N GLU A 116 6.74 5.75 3.84
CA GLU A 116 5.40 5.51 4.35
C GLU A 116 4.43 4.96 3.29
N ARG A 117 4.77 5.12 2.00
CA ARG A 117 4.01 4.55 0.86
C ARG A 117 4.13 3.04 0.75
N ILE A 118 4.98 2.40 1.56
CA ILE A 118 5.04 0.94 1.66
C ILE A 118 4.90 0.42 3.09
N GLY A 119 4.12 -0.66 3.28
CA GLY A 119 3.88 -1.23 4.61
C GLY A 119 3.67 -2.74 4.64
N VAL A 120 3.76 -3.30 5.84
CA VAL A 120 3.37 -4.68 6.15
C VAL A 120 2.27 -4.67 7.20
N PHE A 121 1.25 -5.49 6.99
CA PHE A 121 0.14 -5.67 7.90
C PHE A 121 -0.04 -7.15 8.24
N ASN A 122 0.00 -7.45 9.53
CA ASN A 122 -0.16 -8.79 10.05
C ASN A 122 -1.61 -9.02 10.46
N LEU A 123 -2.22 -10.05 9.87
CA LEU A 123 -3.62 -10.42 10.02
C LEU A 123 -3.71 -11.90 10.35
N SER A 124 -4.63 -12.26 11.25
CA SER A 124 -5.05 -13.65 11.41
C SER A 124 -6.28 -13.95 10.54
N ALA A 125 -6.55 -15.23 10.28
CA ALA A 125 -7.65 -15.67 9.42
C ALA A 125 -9.04 -15.22 9.90
N ALA A 126 -9.22 -14.93 11.20
CA ALA A 126 -10.47 -14.49 11.79
C ALA A 126 -10.67 -12.96 11.77
N GLN A 127 -9.63 -12.19 11.40
CA GLN A 127 -9.63 -10.73 11.52
C GLN A 127 -10.18 -10.04 10.27
N GLY A 128 -11.44 -10.34 9.91
CA GLY A 128 -12.09 -9.75 8.73
C GLY A 128 -12.26 -8.23 8.83
N GLN A 129 -12.64 -7.70 10.00
CA GLN A 129 -12.73 -6.25 10.20
C GLN A 129 -11.36 -5.58 10.00
N LYS A 130 -10.32 -6.14 10.62
CA LYS A 130 -8.94 -5.63 10.50
C LYS A 130 -8.45 -5.63 9.05
N PHE A 131 -8.83 -6.64 8.26
CA PHE A 131 -8.49 -6.70 6.84
C PHE A 131 -9.03 -5.50 6.05
N VAL A 132 -10.23 -5.04 6.39
CA VAL A 132 -10.81 -3.84 5.79
C VAL A 132 -10.15 -2.57 6.36
N ASP A 133 -9.94 -2.53 7.68
CA ASP A 133 -9.33 -1.39 8.35
C ASP A 133 -7.94 -1.08 7.81
N VAL A 134 -7.09 -2.09 7.53
CA VAL A 134 -5.75 -1.86 6.98
C VAL A 134 -5.77 -1.28 5.56
N ALA A 135 -6.79 -1.63 4.76
CA ALA A 135 -6.95 -1.07 3.43
C ALA A 135 -7.36 0.41 3.48
N TYR A 136 -8.22 0.78 4.43
CA TYR A 136 -8.56 2.18 4.71
C TYR A 136 -7.37 2.94 5.31
N GLU A 137 -6.65 2.33 6.26
CA GLU A 137 -5.48 2.93 6.89
C GLU A 137 -4.42 3.28 5.84
N MET A 138 -4.14 2.35 4.92
CA MET A 138 -3.19 2.61 3.84
C MET A 138 -3.70 3.67 2.87
N THR A 139 -4.99 3.64 2.52
CA THR A 139 -5.62 4.67 1.67
C THR A 139 -5.47 6.06 2.26
N GLU A 140 -5.81 6.24 3.54
CA GLU A 140 -5.70 7.51 4.23
C GLU A 140 -4.25 7.97 4.39
N ARG A 141 -3.33 7.02 4.65
CA ARG A 141 -1.90 7.32 4.73
C ARG A 141 -1.39 7.89 3.41
N VAL A 142 -1.66 7.22 2.30
CA VAL A 142 -1.18 7.64 0.97
C VAL A 142 -1.88 8.93 0.52
N LYS A 143 -3.18 9.08 0.83
CA LYS A 143 -3.93 10.31 0.51
C LYS A 143 -3.32 11.54 1.17
N LYS A 144 -2.84 11.43 2.41
CA LYS A 144 -2.15 12.53 3.13
C LYS A 144 -0.79 12.88 2.54
N LEU A 145 -0.11 11.91 1.93
CA LEU A 145 1.18 12.12 1.25
C LEU A 145 1.00 12.73 -0.14
N GLY A 146 -0.20 12.65 -0.72
CA GLY A 146 -0.49 13.14 -2.07
C GLY A 146 0.09 12.24 -3.17
N PRO A 147 -0.08 12.64 -4.44
CA PRO A 147 0.39 11.88 -5.60
C PRO A 147 1.91 11.77 -5.63
N VAL A 148 2.43 10.64 -6.11
CA VAL A 148 3.87 10.51 -6.36
C VAL A 148 4.27 11.40 -7.55
N THR A 149 5.06 12.45 -7.29
CA THR A 149 5.56 13.36 -8.33
C THR A 149 6.81 12.85 -9.03
N ALA A 150 7.59 11.97 -8.38
CA ALA A 150 8.76 11.33 -8.96
C ALA A 150 8.34 10.21 -9.93
N LYS A 151 8.64 10.36 -11.23
CA LYS A 151 8.52 9.23 -12.16
C LYS A 151 9.61 8.20 -11.84
N VAL A 152 9.21 7.13 -11.17
CA VAL A 152 10.08 5.98 -10.89
C VAL A 152 10.39 5.26 -12.20
N LYS A 153 11.54 5.55 -12.81
CA LYS A 153 12.11 4.72 -13.87
C LYS A 153 13.23 3.89 -13.24
N LEU A 154 12.90 2.64 -12.89
CA LEU A 154 13.85 1.63 -12.43
C LEU A 154 14.52 0.90 -13.60
#